data_AF-A0A925FB97-F1
#
_entry.id   AF-A0A925FB97-F1
#
_cell.length_a   1.000
_cell.length_b   1.000
_cell.length_c   1.000
_cell.angle_alpha   90.00
_cell.angle_beta   90.00
_cell.angle_gamma   90.00
#
_symmetry.space_group_name_H-M   'P 1'
#
loop_
_entity.id
_entity.type
_entity.pdbx_description
1 polymer ?
#
loop_
_entity_poly.entity_id
_entity_poly.type
_entity_poly.pdbx_seq_one_letter_code
_entity_poly.pdbx_strand_id
1 'polypeptide(L)' 'MEVVETPPDGKSTVIIGAGPAGLSVAGRLRQLNQEFVLLEKSDRVAAAWHGHYDRLHLHTV' A
#
# COMPACT_ATOMS: atom_id res chain seq x y z
N MET A 1 -19.66 4.60 1.03
CA MET A 1 -18.82 3.78 1.93
C MET A 1 -19.26 2.36 1.68
N GLU A 2 -18.54 1.65 0.83
CA GLU A 2 -18.89 0.29 0.44
C GLU A 2 -18.43 -0.64 1.56
N VAL A 3 -19.34 -1.44 2.10
CA VAL A 3 -19.02 -2.45 3.11
C VAL A 3 -18.33 -3.59 2.37
N VAL A 4 -17.02 -3.69 2.52
CA VAL A 4 -16.25 -4.83 2.01
C VAL A 4 -16.59 -6.05 2.88
N GLU A 5 -17.21 -7.06 2.29
CA GLU A 5 -17.50 -8.31 2.98
C GLU A 5 -16.20 -8.99 3.43
N THR A 6 -16.16 -9.47 4.67
CA THR A 6 -14.97 -10.10 5.26
C THR A 6 -14.81 -11.52 4.68
N PRO A 7 -13.59 -11.96 4.32
CA PRO A 7 -13.37 -13.33 3.85
C PRO A 7 -13.78 -14.37 4.92
N PRO A 8 -14.17 -15.57 4.49
CA PRO A 8 -14.84 -16.59 5.34
C PRO A 8 -13.99 -17.13 6.50
N ASP A 9 -12.69 -16.83 6.52
CA ASP A 9 -11.75 -17.17 7.60
C ASP A 9 -11.62 -16.06 8.68
N GLY A 10 -12.34 -14.94 8.52
CA GLY A 10 -12.45 -13.86 9.50
C GLY A 10 -11.23 -12.95 9.60
N LYS A 11 -10.25 -13.06 8.70
CA LYS A 11 -8.99 -12.29 8.77
C LYS A 11 -8.77 -11.47 7.50
N SER A 12 -9.33 -10.26 7.47
CA SER A 12 -8.96 -9.26 6.47
C SER A 12 -7.62 -8.63 6.84
N THR A 13 -6.63 -8.67 5.93
CA THR A 13 -5.33 -8.04 6.15
C THR A 13 -5.44 -6.53 5.95
N VAL A 14 -5.07 -5.74 6.95
CA VAL A 14 -5.03 -4.28 6.84
C VAL A 14 -3.58 -3.81 6.75
N ILE A 15 -3.28 -3.08 5.68
CA ILE A 15 -1.98 -2.46 5.43
C ILE A 15 -2.12 -0.95 5.67
N ILE A 16 -1.31 -0.40 6.56
CA ILE A 16 -1.29 1.05 6.85
C ILE A 16 -0.05 1.66 6.21
N GLY A 17 -0.27 2.58 5.27
CA GLY A 17 0.75 3.33 4.53
C GLY A 17 0.96 2.80 3.12
N ALA A 18 0.70 3.62 2.10
CA ALA A 18 0.98 3.35 0.69
C ALA A 18 2.38 3.84 0.27
N GLY A 19 3.38 3.65 1.14
CA GLY A 19 4.79 3.79 0.81
C GLY A 19 5.36 2.54 0.12
N PRO A 20 6.67 2.48 -0.15
CA PRO A 20 7.30 1.34 -0.82
C PRO A 20 7.02 0.00 -0.14
N ALA A 21 7.10 -0.05 1.19
CA ALA A 21 6.83 -1.27 1.95
C ALA A 21 5.37 -1.74 1.82
N GLY A 22 4.40 -0.86 2.05
CA GLY A 22 2.98 -1.21 1.97
C GLY A 22 2.54 -1.61 0.57
N LEU A 23 3.02 -0.90 -0.46
CA LEU A 23 2.77 -1.26 -1.86
C LEU A 23 3.41 -2.61 -2.24
N SER A 24 4.57 -2.94 -1.69
CA SER A 24 5.22 -4.23 -1.93
C SER A 24 4.40 -5.39 -1.34
N VAL A 25 3.90 -5.23 -0.11
CA VAL A 25 3.03 -6.23 0.54
C VAL A 25 1.71 -6.36 -0.21
N ALA A 26 1.04 -5.24 -0.54
CA ALA A 26 -0.19 -5.23 -1.31
C ALA A 26 -0.03 -5.91 -2.68
N GLY A 27 1.06 -5.62 -3.38
CA GLY A 27 1.40 -6.26 -4.66
C GLY A 27 1.55 -7.77 -4.52
N ARG A 28 2.19 -8.24 -3.43
CA ARG A 28 2.34 -9.68 -3.18
C ARG A 28 1.01 -10.36 -2.83
N LEU A 29 0.21 -9.76 -1.95
CA LEU A 29 -1.11 -10.32 -1.59
C LEU A 29 -2.03 -10.39 -2.81
N ARG A 30 -1.99 -9.38 -3.68
CA ARG A 30 -2.70 -9.39 -4.97
C ARG A 30 -2.27 -10.55 -5.86
N GLN A 31 -0.98 -10.83 -5.98
CA GLN A 31 -0.48 -11.99 -6.74
C GLN A 31 -0.93 -13.34 -6.16
N LEU A 32 -1.14 -13.40 -4.85
CA LEU A 32 -1.60 -14.60 -4.14
C LEU A 32 -3.13 -14.71 -4.10
N ASN A 33 -3.87 -13.80 -4.73
CA ASN A 33 -5.33 -13.68 -4.65
C ASN A 33 -5.85 -13.62 -3.19
N GLN A 34 -5.09 -12.97 -2.30
CA GLN A 34 -5.50 -12.75 -0.92
C GLN A 34 -6.17 -11.38 -0.77
N GLU A 35 -7.26 -11.32 -0.01
CA GLU A 35 -7.95 -10.06 0.26
C GLU A 35 -7.20 -9.20 1.27
N PHE A 36 -7.19 -7.89 1.00
CA PHE A 36 -6.59 -6.90 1.89
C PHE A 36 -7.20 -5.52 1.67
N VAL A 37 -7.05 -4.66 2.68
CA VAL A 37 -7.34 -3.23 2.60
C VAL A 37 -6.03 -2.47 2.79
N LEU A 38 -5.74 -1.53 1.89
CA LEU A 38 -4.59 -0.61 1.99
C LEU A 38 -5.10 0.80 2.29
N LEU A 39 -4.64 1.39 3.37
CA LEU A 39 -5.00 2.74 3.80
C LEU A 39 -3.79 3.67 3.74
N GLU A 40 -3.95 4.84 3.14
CA GLU A 40 -2.95 5.91 3.10
C GLU A 40 -3.58 7.19 3.64
N LYS A 41 -2.81 7.93 4.44
CA LYS A 41 -3.28 9.19 5.03
C LYS A 41 -3.29 10.32 4.00
N SER A 42 -2.31 10.33 3.11
CA SER A 42 -2.15 11.34 2.06
C SER A 42 -3.09 11.11 0.88
N ASP A 43 -3.17 12.12 0.01
CA ASP A 43 -3.96 12.10 -1.23
C ASP A 43 -3.29 11.30 -2.35
N ARG A 44 -2.07 10.82 -2.16
CA ARG A 44 -1.25 10.17 -3.18
C ARG A 44 -0.50 8.97 -2.62
N VAL A 45 -0.37 7.93 -3.44
CA VAL A 45 0.57 6.85 -3.14
C VAL A 45 1.99 7.40 -3.08
N ALA A 46 2.84 6.78 -2.25
CA ALA A 46 4.25 7.12 -2.15
C ALA A 46 4.49 8.64 -1.86
N ALA A 47 3.62 9.29 -1.09
CA ALA A 47 3.63 10.73 -0.86
C ALA A 47 4.97 11.28 -0.33
N ALA A 48 5.71 10.50 0.45
CA ALA A 48 7.05 10.87 0.91
C ALA A 48 8.00 11.25 -0.24
N TRP A 49 7.86 10.59 -1.41
CA TRP A 49 8.68 10.88 -2.59
C TRP A 49 8.30 12.17 -3.30
N HIS A 50 7.04 12.60 -3.19
CA HIS A 50 6.53 13.81 -3.84
C HIS A 50 6.94 15.09 -3.11
N GLY A 51 7.27 15.01 -1.82
CA GLY A 51 7.72 16.13 -1.00
C GLY A 51 9.24 16.26 -0.88
N HIS A 52 10.00 15.48 -1.64
CA HIS A 52 11.46 15.53 -1.60
C HIS A 52 12.03 16.69 -2.43
N TYR A 53 13.29 17.02 -2.15
CA TYR A 53 14.03 18.10 -2.80
C TYR A 53 14.28 17.80 -4.29
N ASP A 54 14.40 18.85 -5.10
CA ASP A 54 14.46 18.77 -6.57
C ASP A 54 15.55 17.86 -7.15
N ARG A 55 16.63 17.62 -6.40
CA ARG A 55 17.77 16.81 -6.84
C ARG A 55 17.77 15.39 -6.27
N LEU A 56 16.63 14.90 -5.79
CA LEU A 56 16.54 13.52 -5.34
C LEU A 56 16.78 12.57 -6.53
N HIS A 57 17.74 11.66 -6.36
CA HIS A 57 18.00 10.55 -7.27
C HIS A 57 18.20 9.29 -6.46
N LEU A 58 17.77 8.15 -7.00
CA LEU A 58 18.01 6.86 -6.36
C LEU A 58 19.43 6.39 -6.68
N HIS A 59 20.13 5.88 -5.66
CA HIS A 59 21.38 5.15 -5.84
C HIS A 59 21.06 3.68 -6.15
N THR A 60 20.48 3.46 -7.33
CA THR A 60 20.22 2.11 -7.85
C THR A 60 21.39 1.66 -8.71
N VAL A 61 21.76 0.38 -8.57
CA VAL A 61 22.74 -0.29 -9.43
C VAL A 61 22.16 -0.63 -10.79
#